data_AF-A0A957YAH8-F1
#
_entry.id   AF-A0A957YAH8-F1
#
_cell.length_a   1.000
_cell.length_b   1.000
_cell.length_c   1.000
_cell.angle_alpha   90.00
_cell.angle_beta   90.00
_cell.angle_gamma   90.00
#
_symmetry.space_group_name_H-M   'P 1'
#
loop_
_entity.id
_entity.type
_entity.pdbx_description
1 polymer ?
#
loop_
_entity_poly.entity_id
_entity_poly.type
_entity_poly.pdbx_seq_one_letter_code
_entity_poly.pdbx_strand_id
1 'polypeptide(L)'
;AHTDTVGTDSGIEPVIRDGVIYSAGNTILGGDDKSGVAAILEVLQTLREHDLAHPPLEVVISVGEELGLYGARNMDTGKLRARHGVILDAGGPTGHLVVAAPGQDSLVFTVHGVSSHAGSEPERGINAIRVASEAIAAMPLGRIDFETTSNIGIIEGGTARNIVPDRVRVVGEARSRDAKKLEMLTASILDAFNGAAARHNTRVDCDVTRAYDAYRLPEQTPIVQATATSARELGYEVMLRSSGGGTDGNIYNAAGIACVVISTGMEDVHTPNEHIAVADMAAGTELLLAVVRRMAV
;
A
#
# COMPACT_ATOMS: atom_id res chain seq x y z
N ALA A 1 -1.80 12.60 -1.61
CA ALA A 1 -0.44 12.47 -1.07
C ALA A 1 -0.55 12.30 0.43
N HIS A 2 0.39 11.59 1.04
CA HIS A 2 0.39 11.32 2.49
C HIS A 2 1.64 11.90 3.15
N THR A 3 1.69 11.91 4.49
CA THR A 3 2.78 12.55 5.25
C THR A 3 3.56 11.60 6.15
N ASP A 4 3.00 10.43 6.42
CA ASP A 4 3.70 9.38 7.14
C ASP A 4 4.70 8.67 6.23
N THR A 5 5.57 7.88 6.85
CA THR A 5 6.59 7.09 6.17
C THR A 5 6.79 5.78 6.92
N VAL A 6 7.36 4.77 6.27
CA VAL A 6 7.72 3.49 6.90
C VAL A 6 9.18 3.44 7.39
N GLY A 7 9.51 2.35 8.09
CA GLY A 7 10.88 1.97 8.36
C GLY A 7 11.62 2.93 9.30
N THR A 8 12.93 2.99 9.15
CA THR A 8 13.79 3.92 9.92
C THR A 8 13.77 5.30 9.28
N ASP A 9 12.86 6.15 9.78
CA ASP A 9 12.56 7.51 9.28
C ASP A 9 13.21 8.64 10.11
N SER A 10 13.83 8.28 11.23
CA SER A 10 14.42 9.24 12.15
C SER A 10 15.86 9.56 11.75
N GLY A 11 16.14 10.85 11.51
CA GLY A 11 17.48 11.31 11.12
C GLY A 11 17.81 11.15 9.64
N ILE A 12 16.81 11.20 8.75
CA ILE A 12 17.02 11.21 7.30
C ILE A 12 17.88 12.42 6.91
N GLU A 13 18.97 12.17 6.19
CA GLU A 13 19.86 13.19 5.63
C GLU A 13 19.88 13.06 4.11
N PRO A 14 19.07 13.85 3.37
CA PRO A 14 19.03 13.77 1.91
C PRO A 14 20.33 14.27 1.28
N VAL A 15 20.85 13.54 0.30
CA VAL A 15 22.03 13.89 -0.49
C VAL A 15 21.75 13.75 -1.98
N ILE A 16 22.19 14.73 -2.75
CA ILE A 16 22.07 14.70 -4.21
C ILE A 16 23.37 14.17 -4.80
N ARG A 17 23.25 13.14 -5.64
CA ARG A 17 24.35 12.56 -6.43
C ARG A 17 23.88 12.43 -7.87
N ASP A 18 24.58 13.09 -8.79
CA ASP A 18 24.29 13.03 -10.23
C ASP A 18 22.82 13.33 -10.59
N GLY A 19 22.19 14.26 -9.87
CA GLY A 19 20.79 14.66 -10.10
C GLY A 19 19.74 13.76 -9.45
N VAL A 20 20.16 12.77 -8.65
CA VAL A 20 19.29 11.86 -7.91
C VAL A 20 19.44 12.09 -6.42
N ILE A 21 18.31 12.15 -5.71
CA ILE A 21 18.24 12.32 -4.26
C ILE A 21 18.25 10.93 -3.61
N TYR A 22 19.14 10.74 -2.65
CA TYR A 22 19.27 9.53 -1.83
C TYR A 22 19.25 9.91 -0.34
N SER A 23 19.08 8.93 0.55
CA SER A 23 19.51 9.08 1.93
C SER A 23 21.03 8.88 2.07
N ALA A 24 21.68 9.66 2.94
CA ALA A 24 23.11 9.51 3.24
C ALA A 24 23.43 8.27 4.08
N GLY A 25 22.45 7.75 4.83
CA GLY A 25 22.64 6.71 5.84
C GLY A 25 21.77 5.47 5.61
N ASN A 26 21.62 4.65 6.65
CA ASN A 26 20.76 3.46 6.62
C ASN A 26 19.32 3.78 7.03
N THR A 27 18.80 4.91 6.52
CA THR A 27 17.40 5.32 6.67
C THR A 27 16.73 5.20 5.31
N ILE A 28 15.40 5.24 5.30
CA ILE A 28 14.66 5.55 4.07
C ILE A 28 14.97 7.00 3.62
N LEU A 29 14.52 7.38 2.42
CA LEU A 29 14.54 8.78 1.96
C LEU A 29 13.24 9.51 2.34
N GLY A 30 12.11 8.79 2.36
CA GLY A 30 10.78 9.36 2.53
C GLY A 30 10.32 10.18 1.33
N GLY A 31 10.81 9.84 0.14
CA GLY A 31 10.26 10.31 -1.13
C GLY A 31 8.82 9.82 -1.31
N ASP A 32 8.54 8.59 -0.87
CA ASP A 32 7.20 8.08 -0.55
C ASP A 32 6.74 8.62 0.81
N ASP A 33 5.84 9.60 0.91
CA ASP A 33 5.23 10.37 -0.19
C ASP A 33 5.45 11.89 -0.07
N LYS A 34 6.59 12.30 0.53
CA LYS A 34 6.93 13.74 0.59
C LYS A 34 7.19 14.32 -0.79
N SER A 35 7.51 13.50 -1.79
CA SER A 35 7.62 13.94 -3.19
C SER A 35 6.26 14.39 -3.75
N GLY A 36 5.18 13.67 -3.46
CA GLY A 36 3.82 14.08 -3.82
C GLY A 36 3.38 15.35 -3.09
N VAL A 37 3.70 15.48 -1.80
CA VAL A 37 3.43 16.71 -1.03
C VAL A 37 4.18 17.91 -1.63
N ALA A 38 5.45 17.76 -1.96
CA ALA A 38 6.26 18.81 -2.58
C ALA A 38 5.68 19.25 -3.93
N ALA A 39 5.29 18.30 -4.79
CA ALA A 39 4.67 18.58 -6.08
C ALA A 39 3.35 19.35 -5.94
N ILE A 40 2.50 19.01 -4.97
CA ILE A 40 1.25 19.75 -4.68
C ILE A 40 1.57 21.19 -4.32
N LEU A 41 2.52 21.42 -3.40
CA LEU A 41 2.86 22.76 -2.94
C LEU A 41 3.43 23.61 -4.08
N GLU A 42 4.29 23.03 -4.91
CA GLU A 42 4.86 23.70 -6.08
C GLU A 42 3.79 24.09 -7.11
N VAL A 43 2.85 23.19 -7.42
CA VAL A 43 1.72 23.51 -8.32
C VAL A 43 0.88 24.66 -7.77
N LEU A 44 0.53 24.64 -6.48
CA LEU A 44 -0.24 25.73 -5.86
C LEU A 44 0.52 27.07 -5.91
N GLN A 45 1.84 27.03 -5.68
CA GLN A 45 2.69 28.22 -5.77
C GLN A 45 2.75 28.76 -7.21
N THR A 46 2.99 27.89 -8.18
CA THR A 46 3.02 28.23 -9.61
C THR A 46 1.68 28.82 -10.09
N LEU A 47 0.55 28.22 -9.73
CA LEU A 47 -0.78 28.72 -10.10
C LEU A 47 -0.99 30.16 -9.59
N ARG A 48 -0.56 30.43 -8.35
CA ARG A 48 -0.68 31.75 -7.71
C ARG A 48 0.28 32.78 -8.30
N GLU A 49 1.54 32.42 -8.51
CA GLU A 49 2.58 33.34 -9.00
C GLU A 49 2.32 33.79 -10.44
N HIS A 50 1.70 32.93 -11.25
CA HIS A 50 1.44 33.18 -12.66
C HIS A 50 -0.03 33.49 -12.99
N ASP A 51 -0.91 33.60 -11.98
CA ASP A 51 -2.35 33.85 -12.14
C ASP A 51 -3.00 32.91 -13.18
N LEU A 52 -2.65 31.62 -13.09
CA LEU A 52 -3.10 30.63 -14.07
C LEU A 52 -4.53 30.20 -13.75
N ALA A 53 -5.40 30.19 -14.77
CA ALA A 53 -6.76 29.69 -14.62
C ALA A 53 -6.78 28.19 -14.21
N HIS A 54 -7.57 27.87 -13.19
CA HIS A 54 -7.76 26.54 -12.64
C HIS A 54 -9.18 26.38 -12.06
N PRO A 55 -9.72 25.15 -11.94
CA PRO A 55 -10.98 24.92 -11.22
C PRO A 55 -10.78 25.09 -9.71
N PRO A 56 -11.85 25.13 -8.89
CA PRO A 56 -11.71 25.01 -7.44
C PRO A 56 -10.93 23.74 -7.08
N LEU A 57 -9.93 23.88 -6.20
CA LEU A 57 -9.07 22.77 -5.78
C LEU A 57 -9.36 22.42 -4.32
N GLU A 58 -9.48 21.13 -4.04
CA GLU A 58 -9.45 20.56 -2.70
C GLU A 58 -8.16 19.75 -2.57
N VAL A 59 -7.35 20.06 -1.55
CA VAL A 59 -6.07 19.39 -1.30
C VAL A 59 -6.23 18.51 -0.08
N VAL A 60 -5.94 17.22 -0.25
CA VAL A 60 -5.99 16.24 0.82
C VAL A 60 -4.59 15.70 1.06
N ILE A 61 -4.08 15.94 2.27
CA ILE A 61 -2.84 15.39 2.79
C ILE A 61 -3.23 14.45 3.92
N SER A 62 -3.08 13.15 3.70
CA SER A 62 -3.51 12.13 4.66
C SER A 62 -2.40 11.77 5.65
N VAL A 63 -2.79 10.98 6.65
CA VAL A 63 -1.91 10.41 7.69
C VAL A 63 -2.17 8.92 7.81
N GLY A 64 -1.16 8.14 8.16
CA GLY A 64 -1.30 6.69 8.35
C GLY A 64 -1.67 5.93 7.08
N GLU A 65 -1.27 6.41 5.90
CA GLU A 65 -1.42 5.66 4.64
C GLU A 65 -0.71 4.30 4.77
N GLU A 66 0.51 4.33 5.29
CA GLU A 66 1.40 3.18 5.45
C GLU A 66 0.91 2.20 6.55
N LEU A 67 -0.11 2.60 7.30
CA LEU A 67 -0.79 1.79 8.32
C LEU A 67 -2.08 1.14 7.78
N GLY A 68 -2.20 1.03 6.46
CA GLY A 68 -3.37 0.46 5.80
C GLY A 68 -4.46 1.49 5.54
N LEU A 69 -4.06 2.63 4.95
CA LEU A 69 -4.90 3.73 4.49
C LEU A 69 -5.70 4.38 5.63
N TYR A 70 -5.13 4.42 6.83
CA TYR A 70 -5.84 4.75 8.06
C TYR A 70 -6.50 6.14 7.99
N GLY A 71 -5.77 7.16 7.53
CA GLY A 71 -6.29 8.52 7.40
C GLY A 71 -7.42 8.60 6.40
N ALA A 72 -7.24 8.08 5.18
CA ALA A 72 -8.29 8.10 4.17
C ALA A 72 -9.54 7.33 4.61
N ARG A 73 -9.38 6.16 5.24
CA ARG A 73 -10.50 5.35 5.77
C ARG A 73 -11.34 6.07 6.83
N ASN A 74 -10.72 6.96 7.60
CA ASN A 74 -11.38 7.72 8.67
C ASN A 74 -11.77 9.14 8.23
N MET A 75 -11.45 9.52 6.99
CA MET A 75 -11.85 10.81 6.44
C MET A 75 -13.33 10.81 6.09
N ASP A 76 -14.03 11.89 6.46
CA ASP A 76 -15.37 12.17 5.97
C ASP A 76 -15.31 12.68 4.51
N THR A 77 -15.30 11.74 3.57
CA THR A 77 -15.28 12.03 2.13
C THR A 77 -16.52 12.79 1.65
N GLY A 78 -17.61 12.81 2.41
CA GLY A 78 -18.80 13.60 2.12
C GLY A 78 -18.56 15.12 2.18
N LYS A 79 -17.47 15.56 2.83
CA LYS A 79 -17.03 16.96 2.84
C LYS A 79 -16.35 17.39 1.54
N LEU A 80 -15.88 16.45 0.73
CA LEU A 80 -15.23 16.73 -0.55
C LEU A 80 -16.27 16.99 -1.63
N ARG A 81 -16.13 18.11 -2.33
CA ARG A 81 -16.94 18.48 -3.48
C ARG A 81 -16.39 17.90 -4.78
N ALA A 82 -15.08 17.65 -4.84
CA ALA A 82 -14.42 17.05 -5.98
C ALA A 82 -15.01 15.67 -6.31
N ARG A 83 -15.11 15.38 -7.61
CA ARG A 83 -15.49 14.05 -8.14
C ARG A 83 -14.39 13.42 -8.99
N HIS A 84 -13.31 14.16 -9.16
CA HIS A 84 -12.12 13.79 -9.90
C HIS A 84 -10.91 14.21 -9.07
N GLY A 85 -9.91 13.34 -8.97
CA GLY A 85 -8.69 13.60 -8.21
C GLY A 85 -7.47 12.96 -8.84
N VAL A 86 -6.30 13.53 -8.52
CA VAL A 86 -5.00 12.98 -8.85
C VAL A 86 -4.31 12.65 -7.54
N ILE A 87 -3.78 11.44 -7.44
CA ILE A 87 -2.98 11.00 -6.30
C ILE A 87 -1.55 10.87 -6.81
N LEU A 88 -0.62 11.43 -6.06
CA LEU A 88 0.82 11.39 -6.34
C LEU A 88 1.36 10.39 -5.36
N ASP A 89 1.44 9.13 -5.74
CA ASP A 89 1.75 8.02 -4.82
C ASP A 89 2.09 6.76 -5.62
N ALA A 90 2.89 6.94 -6.66
CA ALA A 90 3.39 5.84 -7.47
C ALA A 90 4.85 6.08 -7.86
N GLY A 91 5.56 4.98 -8.07
CA GLY A 91 6.88 4.98 -8.67
C GLY A 91 6.87 4.76 -10.19
N GLY A 92 8.05 4.85 -10.80
CA GLY A 92 8.30 4.58 -12.21
C GLY A 92 8.08 5.79 -13.14
N PRO A 93 8.03 5.58 -14.47
CA PRO A 93 7.92 6.67 -15.45
C PRO A 93 6.69 7.57 -15.27
N THR A 94 6.84 8.89 -15.48
CA THR A 94 5.79 9.92 -15.35
C THR A 94 4.51 9.61 -16.16
N GLY A 95 4.64 8.97 -17.33
CA GLY A 95 3.49 8.60 -18.18
C GLY A 95 2.71 7.36 -17.73
N HIS A 96 3.13 6.69 -16.65
CA HIS A 96 2.40 5.57 -16.07
C HIS A 96 1.25 6.05 -15.19
N LEU A 97 0.03 5.64 -15.55
CA LEU A 97 -1.19 6.00 -14.82
C LEU A 97 -1.78 4.76 -14.18
N VAL A 98 -1.85 4.72 -12.85
CA VAL A 98 -2.45 3.59 -12.13
C VAL A 98 -3.97 3.77 -12.10
N VAL A 99 -4.64 2.91 -12.86
CA VAL A 99 -6.11 2.90 -13.00
C VAL A 99 -6.76 1.71 -12.31
N ALA A 100 -5.98 0.83 -11.68
CA ALA A 100 -6.51 -0.26 -10.88
C ALA A 100 -5.56 -0.66 -9.76
N ALA A 101 -6.10 -1.03 -8.62
CA ALA A 101 -5.35 -1.52 -7.47
C ALA A 101 -6.09 -2.69 -6.81
N PRO A 102 -5.40 -3.60 -6.12
CA PRO A 102 -6.03 -4.70 -5.41
C PRO A 102 -6.79 -4.21 -4.19
N GLY A 103 -7.75 -5.03 -3.74
CA GLY A 103 -8.24 -4.99 -2.38
C GLY A 103 -7.29 -5.77 -1.47
N GLN A 104 -7.35 -5.51 -0.17
CA GLN A 104 -6.53 -6.19 0.83
C GLN A 104 -7.37 -6.70 2.00
N ASP A 105 -7.16 -7.95 2.37
CA ASP A 105 -7.58 -8.50 3.66
C ASP A 105 -6.37 -8.52 4.61
N SER A 106 -6.54 -7.91 5.79
CA SER A 106 -5.61 -8.04 6.91
C SER A 106 -5.97 -9.30 7.70
N LEU A 107 -4.94 -10.09 8.03
CA LEU A 107 -5.10 -11.41 8.64
C LEU A 107 -4.31 -11.47 9.95
N VAL A 108 -4.98 -11.74 11.06
CA VAL A 108 -4.35 -11.97 12.36
C VAL A 108 -4.82 -13.31 12.92
N PHE A 109 -3.87 -14.21 13.18
CA PHE A 109 -4.12 -15.52 13.75
C PHE A 109 -3.45 -15.63 15.12
N THR A 110 -4.19 -16.11 16.11
CA THR A 110 -3.62 -16.54 17.40
C THR A 110 -3.78 -18.05 17.51
N VAL A 111 -2.69 -18.78 17.32
CA VAL A 111 -2.64 -20.23 17.48
C VAL A 111 -2.41 -20.56 18.94
N HIS A 112 -3.29 -21.37 19.52
CA HIS A 112 -3.20 -21.81 20.90
C HIS A 112 -2.53 -23.19 20.97
N GLY A 113 -1.84 -23.44 22.07
CA GLY A 113 -1.20 -24.70 22.42
C GLY A 113 -1.39 -24.99 23.90
N VAL A 114 -0.54 -25.86 24.44
CA VAL A 114 -0.55 -26.24 25.85
C VAL A 114 0.88 -26.30 26.34
N SER A 115 1.18 -25.51 27.37
CA SER A 115 2.51 -25.45 27.96
C SER A 115 2.85 -26.77 28.67
N SER A 116 4.09 -27.22 28.50
CA SER A 116 4.68 -28.35 29.23
C SER A 116 6.19 -28.17 29.33
N HIS A 117 6.85 -28.86 30.24
CA HIS A 117 8.31 -28.89 30.30
C HIS A 117 8.85 -29.69 29.12
N ALA A 118 9.57 -29.01 28.21
CA ALA A 118 9.97 -29.56 26.92
C ALA A 118 10.90 -30.78 27.02
N GLY A 119 11.66 -30.90 28.11
CA GLY A 119 12.57 -32.03 28.34
C GLY A 119 12.00 -33.16 29.19
N SER A 120 10.85 -32.95 29.86
CA SER A 120 10.31 -33.93 30.80
C SER A 120 9.09 -34.64 30.26
N GLU A 121 8.08 -33.88 29.84
CA GLU A 121 6.77 -34.42 29.44
C GLU A 121 6.20 -33.64 28.23
N PRO A 122 6.97 -33.46 27.13
CA PRO A 122 6.52 -32.68 25.98
C PRO A 122 5.22 -33.23 25.36
N GLU A 123 4.94 -34.52 25.49
CA GLU A 123 3.71 -35.20 25.04
C GLU A 123 2.43 -34.74 25.76
N ARG A 124 2.57 -34.07 26.92
CA ARG A 124 1.44 -33.40 27.60
C ARG A 124 1.14 -32.01 27.07
N GLY A 125 2.03 -31.46 26.24
CA GLY A 125 1.88 -30.15 25.64
C GLY A 125 1.37 -30.20 24.20
N ILE A 126 1.00 -29.03 23.68
CA ILE A 126 0.73 -28.78 22.26
C ILE A 126 1.60 -27.60 21.86
N ASN A 127 2.53 -27.83 20.94
CA ASN A 127 3.47 -26.79 20.52
C ASN A 127 2.82 -25.87 19.48
N ALA A 128 2.42 -24.67 19.90
CA ALA A 128 1.77 -23.69 19.02
C ALA A 128 2.65 -23.24 17.85
N ILE A 129 3.99 -23.22 18.01
CA ILE A 129 4.93 -22.91 16.91
C ILE A 129 4.85 -23.97 15.83
N ARG A 130 4.78 -25.25 16.23
CA ARG A 130 4.61 -26.35 15.27
C ARG A 130 3.29 -26.22 14.51
N VAL A 131 2.18 -25.96 15.22
CA VAL A 131 0.86 -25.81 14.59
C VAL A 131 0.84 -24.64 13.61
N ALA A 132 1.38 -23.47 13.99
CA ALA A 132 1.49 -22.31 13.10
C ALA A 132 2.37 -22.59 11.89
N SER A 133 3.51 -23.27 12.08
CA SER A 133 4.42 -23.63 10.98
C SER A 133 3.77 -24.59 9.98
N GLU A 134 3.01 -25.57 10.46
CA GLU A 134 2.26 -26.49 9.59
C GLU A 134 1.12 -25.78 8.82
N ALA A 135 0.47 -24.78 9.43
CA ALA A 135 -0.50 -23.94 8.73
C ALA A 135 0.16 -23.13 7.62
N ILE A 136 1.23 -22.40 7.95
CA ILE A 136 2.01 -21.56 7.01
C ILE A 136 2.53 -22.39 5.82
N ALA A 137 3.04 -23.59 6.08
CA ALA A 137 3.54 -24.48 5.03
C ALA A 137 2.43 -25.01 4.10
N ALA A 138 1.17 -25.04 4.56
CA ALA A 138 0.04 -25.57 3.80
C ALA A 138 -0.74 -24.49 3.03
N MET A 139 -0.56 -23.21 3.35
CA MET A 139 -1.31 -22.12 2.72
C MET A 139 -0.62 -21.59 1.46
N PRO A 140 -1.37 -21.02 0.50
CA PRO A 140 -0.82 -20.27 -0.62
C PRO A 140 -0.10 -18.99 -0.12
N LEU A 141 1.18 -18.81 -0.48
CA LEU A 141 2.00 -17.65 -0.12
C LEU A 141 2.80 -17.08 -1.30
N GLY A 142 3.10 -15.78 -1.22
CA GLY A 142 3.84 -15.05 -2.22
C GLY A 142 2.97 -14.67 -3.42
N ARG A 143 3.52 -14.84 -4.62
CA ARG A 143 2.83 -14.60 -5.89
C ARG A 143 1.95 -15.79 -6.23
N ILE A 144 0.64 -15.64 -6.09
CA ILE A 144 -0.33 -16.71 -6.38
C ILE A 144 -0.65 -16.75 -7.87
N ASP A 145 -0.97 -15.59 -8.45
CA ASP A 145 -1.11 -15.40 -9.90
C ASP A 145 -0.78 -13.95 -10.29
N PHE A 146 -0.97 -13.59 -11.56
CA PHE A 146 -0.63 -12.26 -12.09
C PHE A 146 -1.33 -11.08 -11.38
N GLU A 147 -2.37 -11.30 -10.58
CA GLU A 147 -3.13 -10.27 -9.89
C GLU A 147 -3.42 -10.52 -8.41
N THR A 148 -2.99 -11.66 -7.88
CA THR A 148 -3.26 -12.09 -6.50
C THR A 148 -1.97 -12.47 -5.76
N THR A 149 -1.84 -12.02 -4.51
CA THR A 149 -0.70 -12.29 -3.62
C THR A 149 -1.13 -12.51 -2.18
N SER A 150 -0.28 -13.16 -1.38
CA SER A 150 -0.40 -13.21 0.08
C SER A 150 0.97 -13.20 0.73
N ASN A 151 1.03 -12.72 1.96
CA ASN A 151 2.28 -12.64 2.73
C ASN A 151 2.02 -12.85 4.23
N ILE A 152 2.96 -13.49 4.93
CA ILE A 152 3.04 -13.46 6.39
C ILE A 152 4.18 -12.52 6.76
N GLY A 153 3.84 -11.38 7.37
CA GLY A 153 4.82 -10.35 7.73
C GLY A 153 5.37 -10.50 9.15
N ILE A 154 4.60 -11.06 10.08
CA ILE A 154 4.97 -11.15 11.50
C ILE A 154 4.64 -12.53 12.04
N ILE A 155 5.60 -13.14 12.74
CA ILE A 155 5.41 -14.34 13.55
C ILE A 155 6.07 -14.16 14.91
N GLU A 156 5.30 -14.32 15.98
CA GLU A 156 5.76 -14.09 17.36
C GLU A 156 5.24 -15.21 18.27
N GLY A 157 6.12 -15.87 19.01
CA GLY A 157 5.69 -16.87 19.99
C GLY A 157 6.82 -17.61 20.69
N GLY A 158 6.46 -18.28 21.79
CA GLY A 158 7.41 -18.88 22.73
C GLY A 158 8.00 -17.88 23.72
N THR A 159 8.38 -18.38 24.90
CA THR A 159 8.91 -17.56 26.00
C THR A 159 10.25 -18.06 26.52
N ALA A 160 10.50 -19.37 26.45
CA ALA A 160 11.75 -19.99 26.88
C ALA A 160 12.01 -21.30 26.12
N ARG A 161 13.28 -21.66 25.96
CA ARG A 161 13.70 -22.88 25.23
C ARG A 161 13.24 -24.19 25.86
N ASN A 162 12.95 -24.21 27.16
CA ASN A 162 12.58 -25.41 27.93
C ASN A 162 11.06 -25.50 28.21
N ILE A 163 10.26 -24.63 27.60
CA ILE A 163 8.80 -24.63 27.70
C ILE A 163 8.23 -24.91 26.31
N VAL A 164 7.31 -25.87 26.20
CA VAL A 164 6.52 -26.07 24.97
C VAL A 164 5.67 -24.81 24.76
N PRO A 165 5.85 -24.04 23.66
CA PRO A 165 5.10 -22.80 23.44
C PRO A 165 3.59 -23.05 23.33
N ASP A 166 2.80 -22.32 24.12
CA ASP A 166 1.34 -22.43 24.15
C ASP A 166 0.62 -21.33 23.36
N ARG A 167 1.36 -20.38 22.78
CA ARG A 167 0.78 -19.31 21.98
C ARG A 167 1.73 -18.82 20.90
N VAL A 168 1.18 -18.64 19.70
CA VAL A 168 1.84 -17.97 18.57
C VAL A 168 0.87 -17.01 17.92
N ARG A 169 1.33 -15.78 17.68
CA ARG A 169 0.65 -14.78 16.89
C ARG A 169 1.27 -14.74 15.50
N VAL A 170 0.43 -14.81 14.47
CA VAL A 170 0.82 -14.69 13.07
C VAL A 170 0.03 -13.54 12.44
N VAL A 171 0.70 -12.61 11.79
CA VAL A 171 0.07 -11.50 11.07
C VAL A 171 0.48 -11.55 9.62
N GLY A 172 -0.50 -11.42 8.73
CA GLY A 172 -0.30 -11.44 7.30
C GLY A 172 -1.35 -10.65 6.56
N GLU A 173 -1.33 -10.80 5.25
CA GLU A 173 -2.24 -10.14 4.34
C GLU A 173 -2.50 -11.00 3.09
N ALA A 174 -3.63 -10.76 2.46
CA ALA A 174 -3.96 -11.24 1.13
C ALA A 174 -4.40 -10.05 0.27
N ARG A 175 -3.98 -10.02 -1.01
CA ARG A 175 -4.32 -8.97 -1.97
C ARG A 175 -4.80 -9.58 -3.27
N SER A 176 -5.79 -8.97 -3.89
CA SER A 176 -6.19 -9.30 -5.26
C SER A 176 -6.90 -8.13 -5.95
N ARG A 177 -6.66 -7.97 -7.26
CA ARG A 177 -7.45 -7.06 -8.12
C ARG A 177 -8.84 -7.60 -8.46
N ASP A 178 -9.07 -8.89 -8.22
CA ASP A 178 -10.37 -9.54 -8.31
C ASP A 178 -10.88 -9.90 -6.90
N ALA A 179 -12.05 -9.37 -6.55
CA ALA A 179 -12.63 -9.54 -5.22
C ALA A 179 -12.98 -11.00 -4.88
N LYS A 180 -13.42 -11.80 -5.87
CA LYS A 180 -13.72 -13.22 -5.65
C LYS A 180 -12.45 -14.02 -5.42
N LYS A 181 -11.37 -13.70 -6.15
CA LYS A 181 -10.06 -14.31 -5.90
C LYS A 181 -9.53 -13.96 -4.51
N LEU A 182 -9.73 -12.73 -4.03
CA LEU A 182 -9.38 -12.34 -2.67
C LEU A 182 -10.14 -13.20 -1.65
N GLU A 183 -11.47 -13.30 -1.80
CA GLU A 183 -12.32 -14.12 -0.91
C GLU A 183 -11.88 -15.60 -0.89
N MET A 184 -11.62 -16.19 -2.06
CA MET A 184 -11.16 -17.59 -2.16
C MET A 184 -9.77 -17.80 -1.55
N LEU A 185 -8.84 -16.86 -1.76
CA LEU A 185 -7.51 -16.91 -1.17
C LEU A 185 -7.59 -16.82 0.35
N THR A 186 -8.34 -15.84 0.88
CA THR A 186 -8.56 -15.66 2.31
C THR A 186 -9.19 -16.91 2.94
N ALA A 187 -10.19 -17.50 2.29
CA ALA A 187 -10.79 -18.77 2.75
C ALA A 187 -9.76 -19.92 2.78
N SER A 188 -8.91 -20.04 1.75
CA SER A 188 -7.87 -21.08 1.70
C SER A 188 -6.82 -20.91 2.81
N ILE A 189 -6.49 -19.67 3.19
CA ILE A 189 -5.59 -19.38 4.30
C ILE A 189 -6.25 -19.75 5.64
N LEU A 190 -7.53 -19.38 5.84
CA LEU A 190 -8.30 -19.77 7.02
C LEU A 190 -8.36 -21.29 7.18
N ASP A 191 -8.62 -22.01 6.09
CA ASP A 191 -8.69 -23.47 6.06
C ASP A 191 -7.34 -24.12 6.43
N ALA A 192 -6.22 -23.54 6.00
CA ALA A 192 -4.89 -24.03 6.37
C ALA A 192 -4.64 -23.93 7.89
N PHE A 193 -5.00 -22.79 8.51
CA PHE A 193 -4.89 -22.60 9.96
C PHE A 193 -5.85 -23.51 10.74
N ASN A 194 -7.11 -23.56 10.35
CA ASN A 194 -8.12 -24.41 10.98
C ASN A 194 -7.75 -25.90 10.85
N GLY A 195 -7.30 -26.33 9.67
CA GLY A 195 -6.87 -27.70 9.41
C GLY A 195 -5.64 -28.09 10.24
N ALA A 196 -4.66 -27.20 10.40
CA ALA A 196 -3.52 -27.44 11.28
C ALA A 196 -3.96 -27.54 12.74
N ALA A 197 -4.78 -26.61 13.23
CA ALA A 197 -5.28 -26.65 14.60
C ALA A 197 -6.05 -27.94 14.91
N ALA A 198 -6.91 -28.39 13.99
CA ALA A 198 -7.68 -29.63 14.12
C ALA A 198 -6.80 -30.88 14.22
N ARG A 199 -5.71 -30.99 13.42
CA ARG A 199 -4.77 -32.13 13.48
C ARG A 199 -4.10 -32.28 14.85
N HIS A 200 -3.93 -31.18 15.57
CA HIS A 200 -3.31 -31.14 16.90
C HIS A 200 -4.32 -31.02 18.03
N ASN A 201 -5.63 -31.12 17.73
CA ASN A 201 -6.72 -30.93 18.71
C ASN A 201 -6.61 -29.62 19.52
N THR A 202 -6.25 -28.54 18.84
CA THR A 202 -6.19 -27.19 19.41
C THR A 202 -7.08 -26.22 18.63
N ARG A 203 -7.12 -24.96 19.05
CA ARG A 203 -7.86 -23.88 18.39
C ARG A 203 -6.93 -22.81 17.82
N VAL A 204 -7.47 -22.07 16.87
CA VAL A 204 -6.91 -20.82 16.36
C VAL A 204 -8.00 -19.76 16.45
N ASP A 205 -7.65 -18.59 16.98
CA ASP A 205 -8.51 -17.41 16.84
C ASP A 205 -8.10 -16.68 15.56
N CYS A 206 -9.07 -16.35 14.72
CA CYS A 206 -8.86 -15.68 13.43
C CYS A 206 -9.57 -14.33 13.44
N ASP A 207 -8.82 -13.27 13.16
CA ASP A 207 -9.35 -11.94 12.87
C ASP A 207 -8.97 -11.59 11.43
N VAL A 208 -9.99 -11.49 10.59
CA VAL A 208 -9.87 -11.15 9.17
C VAL A 208 -10.69 -9.90 8.92
N THR A 209 -10.02 -8.86 8.44
CA THR A 209 -10.66 -7.56 8.18
C THR A 209 -10.31 -7.10 6.77
N ARG A 210 -11.33 -6.81 5.96
CA ARG A 210 -11.17 -6.08 4.69
C ARG A 210 -10.63 -4.69 5.00
N ALA A 211 -9.38 -4.42 4.65
CA ALA A 211 -8.75 -3.12 4.88
C ALA A 211 -9.28 -2.09 3.88
N TYR A 212 -9.31 -2.45 2.60
CA TYR A 212 -9.83 -1.64 1.51
C TYR A 212 -10.17 -2.51 0.30
N ASP A 213 -11.10 -2.04 -0.53
CA ASP A 213 -11.56 -2.77 -1.72
C ASP A 213 -10.69 -2.51 -2.94
N ALA A 214 -10.73 -3.45 -3.89
CA ALA A 214 -10.14 -3.26 -5.20
C ALA A 214 -10.90 -2.19 -5.99
N TYR A 215 -10.20 -1.47 -6.87
CA TYR A 215 -10.85 -0.58 -7.82
C TYR A 215 -10.30 -0.77 -9.23
N ARG A 216 -11.12 -0.37 -10.21
CA ARG A 216 -10.73 -0.22 -11.60
C ARG A 216 -11.46 0.98 -12.20
N LEU A 217 -10.70 1.98 -12.62
CA LEU A 217 -11.20 3.09 -13.41
C LEU A 217 -11.19 2.69 -14.90
N PRO A 218 -12.32 2.85 -15.61
CA PRO A 218 -12.35 2.80 -17.07
C PRO A 218 -11.38 3.82 -17.66
N GLU A 219 -10.78 3.50 -18.81
CA GLU A 219 -9.92 4.43 -19.54
C GLU A 219 -10.68 5.73 -19.87
N GLN A 220 -11.98 5.64 -20.12
CA GLN A 220 -12.86 6.74 -20.51
C GLN A 220 -13.25 7.64 -19.34
N THR A 221 -12.85 7.32 -18.11
CA THR A 221 -13.07 8.19 -16.95
C THR A 221 -12.44 9.57 -17.21
N PRO A 222 -13.15 10.69 -16.98
CA PRO A 222 -12.67 12.03 -17.33
C PRO A 222 -11.27 12.35 -16.80
N ILE A 223 -10.99 12.03 -15.54
CA ILE A 223 -9.67 12.30 -14.96
C ILE A 223 -8.56 11.45 -15.58
N VAL A 224 -8.86 10.22 -15.99
CA VAL A 224 -7.91 9.35 -16.69
C VAL A 224 -7.59 9.92 -18.08
N GLN A 225 -8.61 10.35 -18.83
CA GLN A 225 -8.42 11.00 -20.13
C GLN A 225 -7.67 12.33 -20.02
N ALA A 226 -8.01 13.16 -19.04
CA ALA A 226 -7.33 14.42 -18.81
C ALA A 226 -5.84 14.22 -18.49
N THR A 227 -5.54 13.24 -17.65
CA THR A 227 -4.16 12.89 -17.27
C THR A 227 -3.39 12.30 -18.45
N ALA A 228 -3.98 11.35 -19.18
CA ALA A 228 -3.37 10.76 -20.37
C ALA A 228 -3.09 11.81 -21.46
N THR A 229 -4.03 12.71 -21.72
CA THR A 229 -3.84 13.75 -22.73
C THR A 229 -2.74 14.73 -22.32
N SER A 230 -2.74 15.15 -21.06
CA SER A 230 -1.70 16.04 -20.53
C SER A 230 -0.31 15.40 -20.60
N ALA A 231 -0.19 14.12 -20.26
CA ALA A 231 1.05 13.38 -20.38
C ALA A 231 1.55 13.29 -21.84
N ARG A 232 0.66 13.01 -22.81
CA ARG A 232 1.04 12.96 -24.24
C ARG A 232 1.51 14.30 -24.77
N GLU A 233 0.85 15.40 -24.39
CA GLU A 233 1.24 16.74 -24.81
C GLU A 233 2.60 17.18 -24.23
N LEU A 234 2.95 16.68 -23.04
CA LEU A 234 4.27 16.84 -22.45
C LEU A 234 5.32 15.86 -23.02
N GLY A 235 4.93 15.01 -23.99
CA GLY A 235 5.86 14.09 -24.68
C GLY A 235 6.08 12.75 -23.99
N TYR A 236 5.29 12.40 -22.97
CA TYR A 236 5.39 11.11 -22.28
C TYR A 236 4.58 10.01 -22.98
N GLU A 237 5.13 8.80 -23.01
CA GLU A 237 4.38 7.60 -23.38
C GLU A 237 3.37 7.27 -22.28
N VAL A 238 2.08 7.21 -22.64
CA VAL A 238 1.03 6.88 -21.68
C VAL A 238 0.84 5.38 -21.60
N MET A 239 0.94 4.86 -20.37
CA MET A 239 0.62 3.46 -20.08
C MET A 239 -0.34 3.37 -18.91
N LEU A 240 -1.50 2.77 -19.14
CA LEU A 240 -2.44 2.45 -18.06
C LEU A 240 -1.97 1.19 -17.34
N ARG A 241 -1.73 1.31 -16.04
CA ARG A 241 -1.15 0.26 -15.20
C ARG A 241 -2.11 -0.14 -14.09
N SER A 242 -1.81 -1.29 -13.50
CA SER A 242 -2.36 -1.64 -12.19
C SER A 242 -1.26 -1.70 -11.17
N SER A 243 -1.55 -1.27 -9.95
CA SER A 243 -0.66 -1.41 -8.79
C SER A 243 -0.76 -2.83 -8.20
N GLY A 244 0.28 -3.22 -7.47
CA GLY A 244 0.27 -4.39 -6.57
C GLY A 244 -0.11 -4.03 -5.13
N GLY A 245 -0.18 -2.75 -4.79
CA GLY A 245 -0.62 -2.24 -3.49
C GLY A 245 -1.82 -1.32 -3.59
N GLY A 246 -2.45 -1.09 -2.45
CA GLY A 246 -3.45 -0.04 -2.32
C GLY A 246 -2.77 1.31 -2.09
N THR A 247 -3.47 2.37 -2.42
CA THR A 247 -3.16 3.74 -2.00
C THR A 247 -4.44 4.33 -1.43
N ASP A 248 -4.40 5.56 -0.90
CA ASP A 248 -5.61 6.31 -0.55
C ASP A 248 -6.63 6.37 -1.71
N GLY A 249 -6.18 6.18 -2.96
CA GLY A 249 -7.03 6.04 -4.13
C GLY A 249 -8.06 4.93 -4.03
N ASN A 250 -7.76 3.84 -3.35
CA ASN A 250 -8.74 2.79 -3.10
C ASN A 250 -9.95 3.33 -2.34
N ILE A 251 -9.71 4.15 -1.32
CA ILE A 251 -10.77 4.71 -0.47
C ILE A 251 -11.58 5.76 -1.23
N TYR A 252 -10.90 6.68 -1.92
CA TYR A 252 -11.60 7.74 -2.65
C TYR A 252 -12.40 7.21 -3.84
N ASN A 253 -11.85 6.24 -4.58
CA ASN A 253 -12.58 5.59 -5.67
C ASN A 253 -13.81 4.81 -5.16
N ALA A 254 -13.70 4.11 -4.03
CA ALA A 254 -14.83 3.45 -3.38
C ALA A 254 -15.91 4.45 -2.93
N ALA A 255 -15.50 5.66 -2.51
CA ALA A 255 -16.40 6.75 -2.15
C ALA A 255 -17.01 7.50 -3.37
N GLY A 256 -16.73 7.06 -4.60
CA GLY A 256 -17.26 7.68 -5.82
C GLY A 256 -16.51 8.94 -6.27
N ILE A 257 -15.30 9.17 -5.76
CA ILE A 257 -14.38 10.21 -6.22
C ILE A 257 -13.36 9.52 -7.13
N ALA A 258 -13.51 9.70 -8.44
CA ALA A 258 -12.64 9.03 -9.40
C ALA A 258 -11.21 9.59 -9.30
N CYS A 259 -10.29 8.79 -8.77
CA CYS A 259 -8.91 9.19 -8.52
C CYS A 259 -7.93 8.31 -9.31
N VAL A 260 -7.16 8.94 -10.19
CA VAL A 260 -6.03 8.28 -10.86
C VAL A 260 -4.76 8.52 -10.05
N VAL A 261 -3.92 7.49 -9.90
CA VAL A 261 -2.59 7.66 -9.28
C VAL A 261 -1.55 7.85 -10.37
N ILE A 262 -0.67 8.83 -10.19
CA ILE A 262 0.44 9.12 -11.10
C ILE A 262 1.76 9.02 -10.37
N SER A 263 2.82 8.82 -11.13
CA SER A 263 4.16 8.71 -10.59
C SER A 263 4.75 10.05 -10.16
N THR A 264 5.48 10.04 -9.06
CA THR A 264 6.39 11.12 -8.64
C THR A 264 7.85 10.82 -9.02
N GLY A 265 8.14 9.60 -9.46
CA GLY A 265 9.49 9.13 -9.80
C GLY A 265 10.22 8.38 -8.68
N MET A 266 9.56 8.12 -7.56
CA MET A 266 10.18 7.38 -6.46
C MET A 266 10.51 5.93 -6.84
N GLU A 267 11.67 5.46 -6.43
CA GLU A 267 12.18 4.10 -6.66
C GLU A 267 12.69 3.48 -5.36
N ASP A 268 12.66 2.14 -5.29
CA ASP A 268 13.10 1.35 -4.14
C ASP A 268 12.50 1.80 -2.79
N VAL A 269 11.24 2.25 -2.83
CA VAL A 269 10.48 2.70 -1.65
C VAL A 269 10.44 1.62 -0.57
N HIS A 270 10.33 2.07 0.68
CA HIS A 270 10.31 1.22 1.88
C HIS A 270 11.65 0.51 2.17
N THR A 271 12.73 0.94 1.54
CA THR A 271 14.08 0.41 1.75
C THR A 271 15.11 1.52 2.00
N PRO A 272 16.28 1.20 2.60
CA PRO A 272 17.39 2.15 2.68
C PRO A 272 18.00 2.58 1.33
N ASN A 273 17.62 1.93 0.22
CA ASN A 273 18.05 2.28 -1.13
C ASN A 273 17.07 3.22 -1.83
N GLU A 274 16.01 3.66 -1.14
CA GLU A 274 15.02 4.58 -1.69
C GLU A 274 15.69 5.83 -2.29
N HIS A 275 15.29 6.17 -3.51
CA HIS A 275 15.83 7.29 -4.23
C HIS A 275 14.82 7.88 -5.21
N ILE A 276 15.08 9.11 -5.64
CA ILE A 276 14.21 9.82 -6.58
C ILE A 276 15.02 10.80 -7.41
N ALA A 277 14.86 10.79 -8.74
CA ALA A 277 15.52 11.77 -9.59
C ALA A 277 14.85 13.14 -9.46
N VAL A 278 15.64 14.21 -9.37
CA VAL A 278 15.12 15.59 -9.37
C VAL A 278 14.33 15.87 -10.65
N ALA A 279 14.78 15.30 -11.77
CA ALA A 279 14.10 15.40 -13.05
C ALA A 279 12.70 14.76 -13.03
N ASP A 280 12.55 13.61 -12.35
CA ASP A 280 11.25 12.93 -12.28
C ASP A 280 10.27 13.68 -11.37
N MET A 281 10.75 14.25 -10.25
CA MET A 281 9.93 15.14 -9.42
C MET A 281 9.40 16.34 -10.21
N ALA A 282 10.27 16.98 -11.00
CA ALA A 282 9.88 18.09 -11.87
C ALA A 282 8.86 17.63 -12.92
N ALA A 283 9.10 16.51 -13.59
CA ALA A 283 8.20 15.94 -14.58
C ALA A 283 6.81 15.59 -14.01
N GLY A 284 6.74 14.97 -12.83
CA GLY A 284 5.49 14.68 -12.14
C GLY A 284 4.73 15.95 -11.74
N THR A 285 5.45 16.98 -11.29
CA THR A 285 4.88 18.30 -10.96
C THR A 285 4.32 19.01 -12.19
N GLU A 286 5.05 18.99 -13.31
CA GLU A 286 4.60 19.54 -14.60
C GLU A 286 3.34 18.82 -15.10
N LEU A 287 3.31 17.49 -15.01
CA LEU A 287 2.12 16.71 -15.35
C LEU A 287 0.92 17.10 -14.48
N LEU A 288 1.10 17.20 -13.16
CA LEU A 288 0.03 17.61 -12.24
C LEU A 288 -0.52 18.99 -12.61
N LEU A 289 0.36 19.97 -12.86
CA LEU A 289 -0.04 21.32 -13.28
C LEU A 289 -0.85 21.28 -14.58
N ALA A 290 -0.39 20.53 -15.58
CA ALA A 290 -1.08 20.39 -16.85
C ALA A 290 -2.49 19.78 -16.68
N VAL A 291 -2.63 18.77 -15.82
CA VAL A 291 -3.93 18.17 -15.50
C VAL A 291 -4.86 19.16 -14.80
N VAL A 292 -4.37 19.86 -13.79
CA VAL A 292 -5.16 20.86 -13.05
C VAL A 292 -5.71 21.93 -14.00
N ARG A 293 -4.87 22.46 -14.89
CA ARG A 293 -5.28 23.47 -15.87
C ARG A 293 -6.27 22.92 -16.90
N ARG A 294 -6.10 21.67 -17.33
CA ARG A 294 -7.02 21.02 -18.27
C ARG A 294 -8.42 20.83 -17.69
N MET A 295 -8.52 20.54 -16.41
CA MET A 295 -9.80 20.35 -15.71
C MET A 295 -10.55 21.66 -15.43
N ALA A 296 -9.99 22.82 -15.82
CA ALA A 296 -10.66 24.12 -15.73
C ALA A 296 -11.68 24.36 -16.85
N VAL A 297 -11.67 23.53 -17.91
CA VAL A 297 -12.40 23.72 -19.18
C VAL A 297 -13.60 22.79 -19.27
#